data_AF-A0A9P5XV35-F1
#
_entry.id   AF-A0A9P5XV35-F1
#
_cell.length_a   1.000
_cell.length_b   1.000
_cell.length_c   1.000
_cell.angle_alpha   90.00
_cell.angle_beta   90.00
_cell.angle_gamma   90.00
#
_symmetry.space_group_name_H-M   'P 1'
#
loop_
_entity.id
_entity.type
_entity.pdbx_description
1 polymer ?
#
loop_
_entity_poly.entity_id
_entity_poly.type
_entity_poly.pdbx_seq_one_letter_code
_entity_poly.pdbx_strand_id
1 'polypeptide(L)'
;MSDKMVLWMLLPYARGASNVDEARTMLQGVGSQFDFHMNKTLCDLRTREVFDIIIDFPDSMGALQDLIDCLQRVDQRAALVQNHKRLLHPGAATNSIITQYVATIKCLWIIDPPGVLLFKVADPIQRYLRDCPDTIRSIVANLIGDEEGGEIIDENNIQPLQQPDVDDYSDANWEPEPMDAGPELRANKPSDILSTLVSIYDSKDLFVKELQVLLAQRLLAIDDDNVQKVEKERCNIEILKLCFREAALQVCEVMLKDMTNSKRIDGHVQSQRTSVVHPTIILQHFWPSLETSNIVMPGQFQKLQEQYAQEFAVFKPDKKLCWLPHLGTVHPELQLEDRAIDIDVPPLEAAFIELFSSKHKSLRDHHYLDWT
;
A
#
# COMPACT_ATOMS: atom_id res chain seq x y z
N MET A 1 31.55 -2.01 31.52
CA MET A 1 32.77 -2.25 30.70
C MET A 1 33.89 -1.27 31.07
N SER A 2 33.52 -0.01 31.36
CA SER A 2 34.42 1.09 31.73
C SER A 2 35.36 0.79 32.91
N ASP A 3 34.89 0.18 34.01
CA ASP A 3 35.74 -0.02 35.20
C ASP A 3 36.95 -0.92 34.93
N LYS A 4 36.76 -2.03 34.20
CA LYS A 4 37.84 -2.98 33.89
C LYS A 4 38.84 -2.43 32.89
N MET A 5 38.36 -1.68 31.89
CA MET A 5 39.24 -1.06 30.89
C MET A 5 40.03 0.11 31.46
N VAL A 6 39.38 0.98 32.24
CA VAL A 6 40.05 2.10 32.92
C VAL A 6 41.10 1.58 33.90
N LEU A 7 40.79 0.53 34.67
CA LEU A 7 41.76 -0.17 35.52
C LEU A 7 42.96 -0.71 34.74
N TRP A 8 42.72 -1.30 33.56
CA TRP A 8 43.81 -1.77 32.70
C TRP A 8 44.63 -0.61 32.13
N MET A 9 44.01 0.50 31.71
CA MET A 9 44.69 1.66 31.14
C MET A 9 45.56 2.42 32.17
N LEU A 10 45.19 2.40 33.45
CA LEU A 10 45.99 2.96 34.54
C LEU A 10 47.38 2.30 34.64
N LEU A 11 47.49 1.00 34.36
CA LEU A 11 48.72 0.22 34.52
C LEU A 11 49.85 0.64 33.56
N PRO A 12 49.63 0.88 32.25
CA PRO A 12 50.66 1.37 31.34
C PRO A 12 50.73 2.91 31.23
N TYR A 13 49.62 3.65 31.38
CA TYR A 13 49.56 5.08 31.03
C TYR A 13 49.54 6.05 32.22
N ALA A 14 49.28 5.58 33.44
CA ALA A 14 49.27 6.42 34.64
C ALA A 14 50.25 5.93 35.72
N ARG A 15 51.36 5.30 35.31
CA ARG A 15 52.41 4.85 36.24
C ARG A 15 53.03 6.05 36.95
N GLY A 16 52.86 6.12 38.26
CA GLY A 16 53.42 7.18 39.10
C GLY A 16 52.46 8.33 39.44
N ALA A 17 51.19 8.26 39.02
CA ALA A 17 50.19 9.20 39.48
C ALA A 17 50.01 9.07 41.01
N SER A 18 50.17 10.18 41.72
CA SER A 18 50.08 10.21 43.19
C SER A 18 48.63 10.38 43.66
N ASN A 19 47.76 10.89 42.77
CA ASN A 19 46.37 11.25 43.07
C ASN A 19 45.46 10.87 41.89
N VAL A 20 44.16 10.72 42.17
CA VAL A 20 43.14 10.37 41.15
C VAL A 20 43.04 11.42 40.03
N ASP A 21 43.20 12.70 40.37
CA ASP A 21 43.12 13.79 39.39
C ASP A 21 44.32 13.80 38.43
N GLU A 22 45.52 13.50 38.93
CA GLU A 22 46.73 13.38 38.11
C GLU A 22 46.61 12.19 37.13
N ALA A 23 46.09 11.05 37.62
CA ALA A 23 45.81 9.89 36.78
C ALA A 23 44.77 10.20 35.69
N ARG A 24 43.74 11.00 35.98
CA ARG A 24 42.75 11.46 34.98
C ARG A 24 43.38 12.33 33.91
N THR A 25 44.24 13.27 34.28
CA THR A 25 44.94 14.14 33.30
C THR A 25 45.87 13.33 32.40
N MET A 26 46.60 12.36 32.96
CA MET A 26 47.47 11.47 32.18
C MET A 26 46.67 10.57 31.21
N LEU A 27 45.48 10.12 31.63
CA LEU A 27 44.62 9.25 30.82
C LEU A 27 43.75 10.00 29.81
N GLN A 28 43.56 11.31 29.93
CA GLN A 28 42.62 12.06 29.09
C GLN A 28 42.92 11.93 27.59
N GLY A 29 44.20 12.01 27.20
CA GLY A 29 44.63 11.85 25.81
C GLY A 29 44.42 10.43 25.27
N VAL A 30 44.89 9.41 25.99
CA VAL A 30 44.77 8.01 25.55
C VAL A 30 43.33 7.51 25.63
N GLY A 31 42.57 7.96 26.64
CA GLY A 31 41.16 7.67 26.82
C GLY A 31 40.33 8.18 25.65
N SER A 32 40.52 9.44 25.24
CA SER A 32 39.82 10.00 24.07
C SER A 32 40.17 9.28 22.76
N GLN A 33 41.44 8.90 22.55
CA GLN A 33 41.85 8.11 21.38
C GLN A 33 41.25 6.70 21.39
N PHE A 34 41.22 6.06 22.55
CA PHE A 34 40.62 4.74 22.74
C PHE A 34 39.11 4.79 22.48
N ASP A 35 38.41 5.75 23.07
CA ASP A 35 36.99 5.97 22.86
C ASP A 35 36.68 6.22 21.37
N PHE A 36 37.47 7.06 20.70
CA PHE A 36 37.32 7.27 19.26
C PHE A 36 37.51 5.97 18.47
N HIS A 37 38.54 5.19 18.77
CA HIS A 37 38.81 3.93 18.07
C HIS A 37 37.71 2.88 18.31
N MET A 38 37.20 2.80 19.53
CA MET A 38 36.09 1.92 19.90
C MET A 38 34.81 2.30 19.13
N ASN A 39 34.43 3.59 19.14
CA ASN A 39 33.26 4.08 18.41
C ASN A 39 33.44 3.89 16.89
N LYS A 40 34.63 4.13 16.35
CA LYS A 40 34.92 3.89 14.93
C LYS A 40 34.77 2.42 14.55
N THR A 41 35.31 1.51 15.35
CA THR A 41 35.23 0.07 15.10
C THR A 41 33.79 -0.43 15.18
N LEU A 42 33.02 0.07 16.15
CA LEU A 42 31.59 -0.24 16.28
C LEU A 42 30.79 0.32 15.10
N CYS A 43 31.07 1.56 14.70
CA CYS A 43 30.45 2.21 13.53
C CYS A 43 30.72 1.41 12.24
N ASP A 44 31.96 0.98 12.01
CA ASP A 44 32.35 0.17 10.86
C ASP A 44 31.62 -1.18 10.83
N LEU A 45 31.43 -1.81 11.99
CA LEU A 45 30.70 -3.07 12.12
C LEU A 45 29.21 -2.87 11.83
N ARG A 46 28.57 -1.88 12.46
CA ARG A 46 27.15 -1.57 12.26
C ARG A 46 26.85 -1.11 10.84
N THR A 47 27.77 -0.39 10.20
CA THR A 47 27.65 0.02 8.80
C THR A 47 27.60 -1.20 7.87
N ARG A 48 28.35 -2.28 8.16
CA ARG A 48 28.33 -3.52 7.36
C ARG A 48 27.03 -4.31 7.56
N GLU A 49 26.49 -4.28 8.77
CA GLU A 49 25.26 -4.96 9.16
C GLU A 49 24.00 -4.12 8.89
N VAL A 50 24.14 -2.88 8.39
CA VAL A 50 23.03 -1.90 8.28
C VAL A 50 21.82 -2.44 7.53
N PHE A 51 22.05 -3.28 6.52
CA PHE A 51 20.96 -3.90 5.76
C PHE A 51 20.15 -4.88 6.62
N ASP A 52 20.84 -5.72 7.38
CA ASP A 52 20.20 -6.72 8.25
C ASP A 52 19.56 -6.01 9.47
N ILE A 53 20.18 -4.93 9.99
CA ILE A 53 19.58 -4.04 11.00
C ILE A 53 18.25 -3.46 10.50
N ILE A 54 18.18 -2.98 9.25
CA ILE A 54 16.93 -2.42 8.69
C ILE A 54 15.87 -3.50 8.50
N ILE A 55 16.25 -4.71 8.07
CA ILE A 55 15.32 -5.85 7.92
C ILE A 55 14.69 -6.22 9.28
N ASP A 56 15.50 -6.28 10.33
CA ASP A 56 15.08 -6.71 11.67
C ASP A 56 14.40 -5.58 12.48
N PHE A 57 14.15 -4.41 11.88
CA PHE A 57 13.42 -3.32 12.55
C PHE A 57 11.95 -3.71 12.74
N PRO A 58 11.34 -3.52 13.94
CA PRO A 58 11.77 -2.67 15.06
C PRO A 58 12.63 -3.34 16.14
N ASP A 59 12.82 -4.66 16.10
CA ASP A 59 13.58 -5.40 17.12
C ASP A 59 15.06 -4.98 17.18
N SER A 60 15.59 -4.48 16.06
CA SER A 60 16.96 -3.98 15.92
C SER A 60 17.22 -2.57 16.46
N MET A 61 16.25 -1.94 17.14
CA MET A 61 16.34 -0.53 17.62
C MET A 61 17.62 -0.22 18.42
N GLY A 62 18.12 -1.16 19.23
CA GLY A 62 19.37 -0.98 19.97
C GLY A 62 20.58 -0.75 19.05
N ALA A 63 20.63 -1.42 17.91
CA ALA A 63 21.71 -1.25 16.93
C ALA A 63 21.61 0.10 16.19
N LEU A 64 20.41 0.64 16.02
CA LEU A 64 20.21 2.00 15.50
C LEU A 64 20.71 3.04 16.50
N GLN A 65 20.43 2.87 17.79
CA GLN A 65 20.92 3.77 18.83
C GLN A 65 22.45 3.76 18.92
N ASP A 66 23.07 2.56 18.85
CA ASP A 66 24.54 2.43 18.77
C ASP A 66 25.09 3.26 17.59
N LEU A 67 24.43 3.20 16.44
CA LEU A 67 24.85 3.90 15.23
C LEU A 67 24.74 5.42 15.38
N ILE A 68 23.66 5.93 16.00
CA ILE A 68 23.46 7.35 16.29
C ILE A 68 24.61 7.88 17.17
N ASP A 69 24.88 7.19 18.27
CA ASP A 69 25.91 7.59 19.23
C ASP A 69 27.32 7.54 18.58
N CYS A 70 27.56 6.55 17.72
CA CYS A 70 28.82 6.44 16.97
C CYS A 70 28.99 7.57 15.94
N LEU A 71 27.93 7.91 15.19
CA LEU A 71 27.98 8.94 14.14
C LEU A 71 28.18 10.35 14.69
N GLN A 72 27.77 10.62 15.94
CA GLN A 72 28.09 11.89 16.61
C GLN A 72 29.59 12.03 16.91
N ARG A 73 30.30 10.90 17.06
CA ARG A 73 31.72 10.86 17.46
C ARG A 73 32.66 10.61 16.29
N VAL A 74 32.16 10.04 15.20
CA VAL A 74 32.94 9.62 14.04
C VAL A 74 32.30 10.14 12.76
N ASP A 75 33.08 10.85 11.95
CA ASP A 75 32.63 11.38 10.66
C ASP A 75 32.63 10.28 9.57
N GLN A 76 31.64 9.39 9.63
CA GLN A 76 31.48 8.24 8.72
C GLN A 76 30.12 8.15 8.02
N ARG A 77 29.36 9.27 8.02
CA ARG A 77 28.02 9.37 7.40
C ARG A 77 28.03 8.90 5.93
N ALA A 78 29.08 9.21 5.16
CA ALA A 78 29.21 8.81 3.76
C ALA A 78 29.36 7.28 3.55
N ALA A 79 29.87 6.54 4.54
CA ALA A 79 30.08 5.09 4.43
C ALA A 79 28.76 4.31 4.44
N LEU A 80 27.71 4.85 5.08
CA LEU A 80 26.37 4.25 5.14
C LEU A 80 25.68 4.19 3.78
N VAL A 81 26.06 5.08 2.84
CA VAL A 81 25.42 5.23 1.53
C VAL A 81 25.86 4.14 0.51
N GLN A 82 26.81 3.26 0.83
CA GLN A 82 27.40 2.34 -0.16
C GLN A 82 26.75 0.93 -0.23
N ASN A 83 25.81 0.59 0.65
CA ASN A 83 25.37 -0.81 0.88
C ASN A 83 24.05 -1.24 0.20
N HIS A 84 23.74 -0.73 -1.00
CA HIS A 84 22.45 -0.98 -1.68
C HIS A 84 22.39 -2.22 -2.59
N LYS A 85 23.51 -2.93 -2.78
CA LYS A 85 23.64 -3.96 -3.83
C LYS A 85 22.89 -5.26 -3.56
N ARG A 86 22.45 -5.51 -2.31
CA ARG A 86 21.76 -6.76 -1.92
C ARG A 86 20.27 -6.78 -2.28
N LEU A 87 19.63 -5.61 -2.37
CA LEU A 87 18.17 -5.50 -2.57
C LEU A 87 17.76 -5.39 -4.05
N LEU A 88 18.55 -4.67 -4.84
CA LEU A 88 18.18 -4.26 -6.20
C LEU A 88 18.58 -5.33 -7.22
N HIS A 89 17.82 -6.43 -7.25
CA HIS A 89 17.98 -7.47 -8.27
C HIS A 89 16.64 -7.87 -8.91
N PRO A 90 16.62 -8.29 -10.20
CA PRO A 90 15.39 -8.61 -10.93
C PRO A 90 14.55 -9.76 -10.33
N GLY A 91 15.11 -10.58 -9.44
CA GLY A 91 14.40 -11.68 -8.78
C GLY A 91 13.66 -11.31 -7.50
N ALA A 92 13.74 -10.05 -7.05
CA ALA A 92 13.05 -9.59 -5.84
C ALA A 92 11.63 -9.16 -6.19
N ALA A 93 10.67 -9.57 -5.36
CA ALA A 93 9.28 -9.14 -5.52
C ALA A 93 9.14 -7.65 -5.17
N THR A 94 8.36 -6.91 -5.98
CA THR A 94 8.17 -5.46 -5.84
C THR A 94 7.66 -5.06 -4.46
N ASN A 95 6.75 -5.85 -3.88
CA ASN A 95 6.24 -5.65 -2.53
C ASN A 95 7.36 -5.71 -1.48
N SER A 96 8.26 -6.70 -1.55
CA SER A 96 9.40 -6.82 -0.63
C SER A 96 10.35 -5.64 -0.73
N ILE A 97 10.58 -5.11 -1.94
CA ILE A 97 11.41 -3.92 -2.15
C ILE A 97 10.75 -2.69 -1.53
N ILE A 98 9.44 -2.52 -1.71
CA ILE A 98 8.68 -1.41 -1.10
C ILE A 98 8.70 -1.50 0.43
N THR A 99 8.43 -2.68 1.01
CA THR A 99 8.47 -2.89 2.47
C THR A 99 9.86 -2.57 3.02
N GLN A 100 10.91 -3.06 2.37
CA GLN A 100 12.29 -2.75 2.75
C GLN A 100 12.60 -1.26 2.63
N TYR A 101 12.10 -0.59 1.59
CA TYR A 101 12.29 0.84 1.41
C TYR A 101 11.57 1.65 2.49
N VAL A 102 10.35 1.26 2.88
CA VAL A 102 9.62 1.85 4.02
C VAL A 102 10.40 1.67 5.32
N ALA A 103 10.91 0.46 5.60
CA ALA A 103 11.77 0.21 6.76
C ALA A 103 13.06 1.05 6.72
N THR A 104 13.65 1.22 5.54
CA THR A 104 14.84 2.06 5.32
C THR A 104 14.54 3.53 5.63
N ILE A 105 13.39 4.06 5.18
CA ILE A 105 12.95 5.42 5.51
C ILE A 105 12.80 5.58 7.03
N LYS A 106 12.07 4.65 7.68
CA LYS A 106 11.85 4.66 9.14
C LYS A 106 13.18 4.66 9.91
N CYS A 107 14.10 3.76 9.57
CA CYS A 107 15.41 3.67 10.24
C CYS A 107 16.28 4.90 10.01
N LEU A 108 16.34 5.40 8.76
CA LEU A 108 17.20 6.54 8.43
C LEU A 108 16.70 7.86 9.01
N TRP A 109 15.41 8.05 9.25
CA TRP A 109 14.91 9.21 10.00
C TRP A 109 15.31 9.20 11.47
N ILE A 110 15.37 8.01 12.08
CA ILE A 110 15.84 7.88 13.46
C ILE A 110 17.33 8.21 13.53
N ILE A 111 18.12 7.77 12.53
CA ILE A 111 19.57 8.02 12.46
C ILE A 111 19.89 9.48 12.11
N ASP A 112 19.15 10.06 11.16
CA ASP A 112 19.41 11.36 10.56
C ASP A 112 18.09 12.14 10.38
N PRO A 113 17.63 12.86 11.42
CA PRO A 113 16.38 13.60 11.37
C PRO A 113 16.28 14.63 10.22
N PRO A 114 17.36 15.35 9.84
CA PRO A 114 17.36 16.20 8.65
C PRO A 114 17.15 15.48 7.30
N GLY A 115 17.28 14.15 7.24
CA GLY A 115 17.00 13.35 6.04
C GLY A 115 18.07 13.39 4.94
N VAL A 116 19.27 13.88 5.22
CA VAL A 116 20.38 13.97 4.26
C VAL A 116 20.82 12.59 3.77
N LEU A 117 20.93 11.63 4.69
CA LEU A 117 21.30 10.25 4.36
C LEU A 117 20.22 9.57 3.51
N LEU A 118 18.96 9.77 3.88
CA LEU A 118 17.84 9.22 3.12
C LEU A 118 17.83 9.73 1.68
N PHE A 119 18.06 11.02 1.46
CA PHE A 119 18.12 11.59 0.11
C PHE A 119 19.19 10.92 -0.77
N LYS A 120 20.36 10.61 -0.20
CA LYS A 120 21.47 9.96 -0.93
C LYS A 120 21.22 8.45 -1.18
N VAL A 121 20.55 7.78 -0.24
CA VAL A 121 20.23 6.34 -0.28
C VAL A 121 19.01 6.04 -1.16
N ALA A 122 18.03 6.94 -1.15
CA ALA A 122 16.74 6.74 -1.80
C ALA A 122 16.86 6.71 -3.33
N ASP A 123 17.65 7.59 -3.92
CA ASP A 123 17.71 7.80 -5.37
C ASP A 123 17.95 6.51 -6.20
N PRO A 124 18.92 5.62 -5.89
CA PRO A 124 19.06 4.32 -6.55
C PRO A 124 17.81 3.41 -6.43
N ILE A 125 17.16 3.40 -5.26
CA ILE A 125 15.97 2.59 -4.99
C ILE A 125 14.78 3.13 -5.76
N GLN A 126 14.59 4.46 -5.75
CA GLN A 126 13.51 5.14 -6.46
C GLN A 126 13.61 4.96 -7.97
N ARG A 127 14.83 5.04 -8.55
CA ARG A 127 15.03 4.76 -9.99
C ARG A 127 14.61 3.34 -10.35
N TYR A 128 15.02 2.35 -9.56
CA TYR A 128 14.63 0.96 -9.78
C TYR A 128 13.11 0.77 -9.69
N LEU A 129 12.48 1.33 -8.66
CA LEU A 129 11.02 1.27 -8.47
C LEU A 129 10.24 1.98 -9.58
N ARG A 130 10.76 3.08 -10.14
CA ARG A 130 10.15 3.83 -11.24
C ARG A 130 10.09 3.01 -12.53
N ASP A 131 11.12 2.19 -12.80
CA ASP A 131 11.19 1.35 -14.00
C ASP A 131 10.29 0.10 -13.90
N CYS A 132 9.88 -0.29 -12.69
CA CYS A 132 8.94 -1.41 -12.48
C CYS A 132 7.48 -0.96 -12.68
N PRO A 133 6.74 -1.56 -13.64
CA PRO A 133 5.38 -1.11 -13.99
C PRO A 133 4.37 -1.36 -12.85
N ASP A 134 4.56 -2.40 -12.04
CA ASP A 134 3.63 -2.80 -10.97
C ASP A 134 3.83 -2.04 -9.65
N THR A 135 4.83 -1.17 -9.57
CA THR A 135 5.18 -0.44 -8.33
C THR A 135 4.03 0.42 -7.83
N ILE A 136 3.41 1.22 -8.70
CA ILE A 136 2.30 2.11 -8.30
C ILE A 136 1.16 1.28 -7.72
N ARG A 137 0.78 0.20 -8.41
CA ARG A 137 -0.28 -0.71 -7.96
C ARG A 137 0.05 -1.33 -6.60
N SER A 138 1.30 -1.76 -6.39
CA SER A 138 1.73 -2.32 -5.11
C SER A 138 1.74 -1.28 -3.99
N ILE A 139 2.17 -0.04 -4.25
CA ILE A 139 2.10 1.05 -3.27
C ILE A 139 0.64 1.34 -2.88
N VAL A 140 -0.24 1.49 -3.87
CA VAL A 140 -1.68 1.75 -3.67
C VAL A 140 -2.35 0.60 -2.91
N ALA A 141 -2.04 -0.66 -3.25
CA ALA A 141 -2.57 -1.82 -2.55
C ALA A 141 -2.16 -1.86 -1.07
N ASN A 142 -0.88 -1.61 -0.77
CA ASN A 142 -0.41 -1.51 0.61
C ASN A 142 -1.05 -0.34 1.36
N LEU A 143 -1.32 0.76 0.67
CA LEU A 143 -1.93 1.95 1.24
C LEU A 143 -3.41 1.74 1.64
N ILE A 144 -4.15 0.94 0.89
CA ILE A 144 -5.56 0.61 1.19
C ILE A 144 -5.66 -0.56 2.20
N GLY A 145 -4.56 -1.27 2.45
CA GLY A 145 -4.53 -2.36 3.41
C GLY A 145 -5.28 -3.60 2.89
N ASP A 146 -4.52 -4.52 2.31
CA ASP A 146 -4.87 -5.93 2.38
C ASP A 146 -4.71 -6.44 3.83
N GLU A 147 -5.37 -7.54 4.17
CA GLU A 147 -5.58 -8.05 5.55
C GLU A 147 -4.29 -8.24 6.39
N GLU A 148 -3.09 -8.11 5.79
CA GLU A 148 -1.79 -8.27 6.44
C GLU A 148 -0.84 -7.04 6.30
N GLY A 149 -1.24 -5.94 5.64
CA GLY A 149 -0.29 -4.93 5.12
C GLY A 149 -0.44 -3.49 5.60
N GLY A 150 -1.22 -3.21 6.66
CA GLY A 150 -1.54 -1.85 7.13
C GLY A 150 -0.40 -1.04 7.78
N GLU A 151 0.88 -1.40 7.61
CA GLU A 151 2.01 -0.78 8.34
C GLU A 151 2.56 0.53 7.74
N ILE A 152 2.06 0.94 6.57
CA ILE A 152 2.50 2.19 5.91
C ILE A 152 1.77 3.40 6.49
N ILE A 153 0.53 3.23 6.94
CA ILE A 153 -0.28 4.30 7.50
C ILE A 153 -0.40 4.10 9.01
N ASP A 154 0.48 4.75 9.76
CA ASP A 154 0.16 5.05 11.15
C ASP A 154 -0.80 6.25 11.12
N GLU A 155 -2.07 6.03 11.46
CA GLU A 155 -3.14 7.05 11.44
C GLU A 155 -2.74 8.34 12.17
N ASN A 156 -1.79 8.26 13.11
CA ASN A 156 -1.29 9.37 13.91
C ASN A 156 -0.24 10.25 13.19
N ASN A 157 0.35 9.79 12.08
CA ASN A 157 1.49 10.45 11.41
C ASN A 157 1.19 10.95 9.99
N ILE A 158 -0.09 11.10 9.63
CA ILE A 158 -0.48 11.53 8.29
C ILE A 158 -0.55 13.06 8.21
N GLN A 159 0.37 13.66 7.45
CA GLN A 159 0.31 15.07 7.08
C GLN A 159 -0.16 15.22 5.61
N PRO A 160 -0.76 16.38 5.27
CA PRO A 160 -1.17 16.64 3.90
C PRO A 160 0.02 16.66 2.93
N LEU A 161 -0.06 15.95 1.80
CA LEU A 161 0.99 15.90 0.75
C LEU A 161 1.25 17.27 0.06
N GLN A 162 0.53 18.31 0.49
CA GLN A 162 0.64 19.69 0.05
C GLN A 162 0.31 20.60 1.23
N GLN A 163 1.26 20.84 2.12
CA GLN A 163 1.34 22.18 2.71
C GLN A 163 1.93 23.09 1.64
N PRO A 164 1.31 24.24 1.31
CA PRO A 164 1.94 25.20 0.41
C PRO A 164 3.34 25.50 0.92
N ASP A 165 4.31 25.63 0.02
CA ASP A 165 5.69 26.03 0.34
C ASP A 165 5.71 27.51 0.78
N VAL A 166 5.06 27.77 1.91
CA VAL A 166 5.23 29.00 2.65
C VAL A 166 6.26 28.64 3.70
N ASP A 167 7.50 29.04 3.44
CA ASP A 167 8.52 29.07 4.48
C ASP A 167 7.93 29.86 5.65
N ASP A 168 7.71 29.19 6.78
CA ASP A 168 7.32 29.90 7.99
C ASP A 168 8.55 30.62 8.52
N TYR A 169 8.76 31.84 8.02
CA TYR A 169 9.83 32.73 8.49
C TYR A 169 9.72 33.08 9.98
N SER A 170 8.66 32.65 10.66
CA SER A 170 8.43 32.83 12.10
C SER A 170 8.76 31.57 12.92
N ASP A 171 9.20 30.49 12.28
CA ASP A 171 9.50 29.23 12.98
C ASP A 171 10.68 29.40 13.95
N ALA A 172 10.37 29.26 15.25
CA ALA A 172 11.34 29.36 16.32
C ALA A 172 12.28 28.14 16.40
N ASN A 173 11.92 27.03 15.74
CA ASN A 173 12.71 25.79 15.68
C ASN A 173 13.49 25.65 14.36
N TRP A 174 13.56 26.71 13.55
CA TRP A 174 14.32 26.69 12.29
C TRP A 174 15.81 26.47 12.56
N GLU A 175 16.37 25.43 11.96
CA GLU A 175 17.80 25.17 11.95
C GLU A 175 18.37 25.30 10.53
N PRO A 176 19.60 25.82 10.36
CA PRO A 176 20.24 25.88 9.06
C PRO A 176 20.53 24.47 8.55
N GLU A 177 20.45 24.31 7.22
CA GLU A 177 20.77 23.06 6.56
C GLU A 177 22.24 22.65 6.83
N PRO A 178 22.49 21.37 7.13
CA PRO A 178 23.85 20.90 7.35
C PRO A 178 24.68 20.98 6.06
N MET A 179 26.00 21.11 6.20
CA MET A 179 26.94 21.33 5.09
C MET A 179 26.90 20.24 4.00
N ASP A 180 26.43 19.04 4.33
CA ASP A 180 26.36 17.88 3.46
C ASP A 180 24.98 17.68 2.80
N ALA A 181 24.03 18.58 3.06
CA ALA A 181 22.74 18.64 2.40
C ALA A 181 22.91 18.95 0.90
N GLY A 182 22.15 18.22 0.07
CA GLY A 182 22.07 18.53 -1.35
C GLY A 182 21.28 19.82 -1.59
N PRO A 183 21.47 20.50 -2.74
CA PRO A 183 20.77 21.76 -3.04
C PRO A 183 19.23 21.65 -3.11
N GLU A 184 18.69 20.43 -3.17
CA GLU A 184 17.26 20.14 -3.21
C GLU A 184 16.68 19.69 -1.85
N LEU A 185 17.52 19.43 -0.85
CA LEU A 185 17.07 19.00 0.48
C LEU A 185 16.64 20.22 1.29
N ARG A 186 15.41 20.22 1.80
CA ARG A 186 14.93 21.20 2.77
C ARG A 186 14.85 20.53 4.14
N ALA A 187 15.82 20.81 5.02
CA ALA A 187 15.99 20.13 6.31
C ALA A 187 14.82 20.31 7.29
N ASN A 188 14.03 21.39 7.16
CA ASN A 188 12.99 21.76 8.12
C ASN A 188 11.60 21.17 7.81
N LYS A 189 11.48 20.21 6.89
CA LYS A 189 10.17 19.62 6.53
C LYS A 189 10.20 18.11 6.77
N PRO A 190 9.50 17.58 7.80
CA PRO A 190 9.28 16.15 7.91
C PRO A 190 8.44 15.72 6.71
N SER A 191 9.05 15.12 5.70
CA SER A 191 8.34 14.50 4.60
C SER A 191 7.75 13.19 5.10
N ASP A 192 6.44 12.97 5.05
CA ASP A 192 5.86 11.67 5.43
C ASP A 192 6.33 10.54 4.50
N ILE A 193 6.26 9.29 4.95
CA ILE A 193 6.69 8.10 4.18
C ILE A 193 5.93 8.06 2.85
N LEU A 194 4.62 8.35 2.91
CA LEU A 194 3.78 8.43 1.73
C LEU A 194 4.22 9.54 0.78
N SER A 195 4.64 10.70 1.31
CA SER A 195 5.15 11.79 0.46
C SER A 195 6.44 11.39 -0.24
N THR A 196 7.32 10.65 0.43
CA THR A 196 8.55 10.08 -0.14
C THR A 196 8.27 8.97 -1.15
N LEU A 197 7.19 8.20 -0.98
CA LEU A 197 6.77 7.18 -1.95
C LEU A 197 6.09 7.80 -3.19
N VAL A 198 5.26 8.83 -2.99
CA VAL A 198 4.58 9.54 -4.08
C VAL A 198 5.58 10.35 -4.90
N SER A 199 6.65 10.90 -4.28
CA SER A 199 7.70 11.66 -4.99
C SER A 199 8.56 10.82 -5.93
N ILE A 200 8.45 9.48 -5.90
CA ILE A 200 9.07 8.61 -6.90
C ILE A 200 8.56 8.96 -8.31
N TYR A 201 7.32 9.44 -8.42
CA TYR A 201 6.68 9.79 -9.68
C TYR A 201 6.37 11.29 -9.75
N ASP A 202 6.54 11.85 -10.95
CA ASP A 202 6.33 13.29 -11.19
C ASP A 202 4.85 13.71 -11.11
N SER A 203 3.92 12.77 -11.31
CA SER A 203 2.48 13.04 -11.33
C SER A 203 1.72 12.21 -10.29
N LYS A 204 0.99 12.91 -9.43
CA LYS A 204 0.03 12.34 -8.48
C LYS A 204 -1.19 11.73 -9.18
N ASP A 205 -1.47 12.13 -10.42
CA ASP A 205 -2.63 11.64 -11.17
C ASP A 205 -2.51 10.15 -11.52
N LEU A 206 -1.27 9.64 -11.65
CA LEU A 206 -1.03 8.22 -11.87
C LEU A 206 -1.48 7.38 -10.66
N PHE A 207 -1.18 7.85 -9.45
CA PHE A 207 -1.64 7.21 -8.21
C PHE A 207 -3.16 7.25 -8.09
N VAL A 208 -3.78 8.40 -8.39
CA VAL A 208 -5.24 8.54 -8.31
C VAL A 208 -5.94 7.62 -9.31
N LYS A 209 -5.42 7.49 -10.54
CA LYS A 209 -5.98 6.56 -11.54
C LYS A 209 -5.85 5.10 -11.12
N GLU A 210 -4.69 4.70 -10.62
CA GLU A 210 -4.49 3.32 -10.14
C GLU A 210 -5.37 3.01 -8.92
N LEU A 211 -5.50 3.98 -8.01
CA LEU A 211 -6.42 3.92 -6.88
C LEU A 211 -7.88 3.73 -7.33
N GLN A 212 -8.33 4.46 -8.36
CA GLN A 212 -9.68 4.27 -8.92
C GLN A 212 -9.88 2.88 -9.50
N VAL A 213 -8.89 2.34 -10.23
CA VAL A 213 -8.94 0.99 -10.79
C VAL A 213 -9.00 -0.07 -9.69
N LEU A 214 -8.13 0.04 -8.69
CA LEU A 214 -8.04 -0.92 -7.60
C LEU A 214 -9.29 -0.87 -6.71
N LEU A 215 -9.79 0.33 -6.39
CA LEU A 215 -11.05 0.49 -5.66
C LEU A 215 -12.23 -0.11 -6.45
N ALA A 216 -12.31 0.13 -7.76
CA ALA A 216 -13.38 -0.43 -8.59
C ALA A 216 -13.38 -1.96 -8.55
N GLN A 217 -12.21 -2.58 -8.70
CA GLN A 217 -12.05 -4.03 -8.64
C GLN A 217 -12.49 -4.58 -7.28
N ARG A 218 -12.08 -3.94 -6.17
CA ARG A 218 -12.47 -4.35 -4.82
C ARG A 218 -13.96 -4.20 -4.61
N LEU A 219 -14.55 -3.05 -4.96
CA LEU A 219 -15.97 -2.79 -4.76
C LEU A 219 -16.87 -3.74 -5.55
N LEU A 220 -16.48 -4.13 -6.77
CA LEU A 220 -17.23 -5.10 -7.59
C LEU A 220 -17.08 -6.54 -7.10
N ALA A 221 -15.98 -6.86 -6.41
CA ALA A 221 -15.76 -8.17 -5.79
C ALA A 221 -16.42 -8.31 -4.41
N ILE A 222 -17.10 -7.28 -3.89
CA ILE A 222 -17.82 -7.34 -2.62
C ILE A 222 -19.17 -8.04 -2.83
N ASP A 223 -19.35 -9.21 -2.22
CA ASP A 223 -20.66 -9.87 -2.14
C ASP A 223 -21.64 -9.11 -1.25
N ASP A 224 -22.95 -9.34 -1.44
CA ASP A 224 -24.04 -8.57 -0.81
C ASP A 224 -23.98 -8.53 0.74
N ASP A 225 -23.49 -9.60 1.36
CA ASP A 225 -23.38 -9.74 2.84
C ASP A 225 -22.24 -8.93 3.46
N ASN A 226 -21.32 -8.38 2.65
CA ASN A 226 -20.08 -7.79 3.14
C ASN A 226 -20.16 -6.26 3.31
N VAL A 227 -21.18 -5.74 3.99
CA VAL A 227 -21.30 -4.29 4.30
C VAL A 227 -20.05 -3.74 4.98
N GLN A 228 -19.42 -4.55 5.86
CA GLN A 228 -18.19 -4.19 6.56
C GLN A 228 -17.02 -3.89 5.62
N LYS A 229 -16.93 -4.58 4.46
CA LYS A 229 -15.87 -4.31 3.47
C LYS A 229 -16.06 -2.93 2.83
N VAL A 230 -17.29 -2.54 2.50
CA VAL A 230 -17.59 -1.21 1.95
C VAL A 230 -17.26 -0.11 2.97
N GLU A 231 -17.56 -0.33 4.25
CA GLU A 231 -17.19 0.61 5.33
C GLU A 231 -15.68 0.72 5.52
N LYS A 232 -14.95 -0.41 5.42
CA LYS A 232 -13.48 -0.41 5.45
C LYS A 232 -12.91 0.43 4.29
N GLU A 233 -13.39 0.20 3.06
CA GLU A 233 -12.98 0.99 1.90
C GLU A 233 -13.32 2.49 2.08
N ARG A 234 -14.46 2.81 2.70
CA ARG A 234 -14.81 4.21 3.01
C ARG A 234 -13.82 4.84 4.00
N CYS A 235 -13.48 4.14 5.08
CA CYS A 235 -12.49 4.60 6.04
C CYS A 235 -11.13 4.86 5.37
N ASN A 236 -10.68 3.90 4.54
CA ASN A 236 -9.45 4.02 3.77
C ASN A 236 -9.45 5.28 2.89
N ILE A 237 -10.55 5.56 2.17
CA ILE A 237 -10.65 6.76 1.34
C ILE A 237 -10.63 8.04 2.17
N GLU A 238 -11.29 8.10 3.34
CA GLU A 238 -11.21 9.27 4.23
C GLU A 238 -9.77 9.55 4.69
N ILE A 239 -9.03 8.50 5.04
CA ILE A 239 -7.61 8.61 5.39
C ILE A 239 -6.81 9.16 4.21
N LEU A 240 -7.06 8.67 2.99
CA LEU A 240 -6.38 9.14 1.78
C LEU A 240 -6.69 10.58 1.41
N LYS A 241 -7.85 11.12 1.79
CA LYS A 241 -8.18 12.54 1.56
C LYS A 241 -7.26 13.46 2.33
N LEU A 242 -6.79 13.06 3.50
CA LEU A 242 -5.78 13.81 4.25
C LEU A 242 -4.52 13.97 3.41
N CYS A 243 -4.11 12.92 2.71
CA CYS A 243 -2.92 12.89 1.88
C CYS A 243 -3.10 13.64 0.56
N PHE A 244 -4.05 13.21 -0.29
CA PHE A 244 -4.18 13.66 -1.69
C PHE A 244 -5.09 14.88 -1.89
N ARG A 245 -5.73 15.37 -0.82
CA ARG A 245 -6.82 16.36 -0.81
C ARG A 245 -8.12 15.83 -1.43
N GLU A 246 -9.23 16.41 -0.98
CA GLU A 246 -10.59 15.97 -1.33
C GLU A 246 -10.89 16.00 -2.84
N ALA A 247 -10.44 17.04 -3.55
CA ALA A 247 -10.72 17.19 -4.99
C ALA A 247 -10.17 16.03 -5.86
N ALA A 248 -9.04 15.44 -5.47
CA ALA A 248 -8.43 14.33 -6.22
C ALA A 248 -9.21 13.02 -6.06
N LEU A 249 -9.93 12.84 -4.95
CA LEU A 249 -10.63 11.60 -4.60
C LEU A 249 -12.13 11.66 -4.81
N GLN A 250 -12.65 12.75 -5.39
CA GLN A 250 -14.07 12.91 -5.68
C GLN A 250 -14.67 11.73 -6.47
N VAL A 251 -13.93 11.19 -7.44
CA VAL A 251 -14.38 10.03 -8.23
C VAL A 251 -14.55 8.79 -7.36
N CYS A 252 -13.59 8.52 -6.47
CA CYS A 252 -13.65 7.40 -5.51
C CYS A 252 -14.85 7.54 -4.56
N GLU A 253 -15.16 8.75 -4.10
CA GLU A 253 -16.35 9.02 -3.28
C GLU A 253 -17.65 8.72 -4.02
N VAL A 254 -17.73 9.11 -5.30
CA VAL A 254 -18.89 8.81 -6.14
C VAL A 254 -19.06 7.30 -6.29
N MET A 255 -17.97 6.55 -6.48
CA MET A 255 -18.02 5.07 -6.55
C MET A 255 -18.55 4.45 -5.24
N LEU A 256 -18.09 4.92 -4.07
CA LEU A 256 -18.62 4.47 -2.77
C LEU A 256 -20.09 4.82 -2.57
N LYS A 257 -20.49 6.01 -3.02
CA LYS A 257 -21.89 6.46 -3.00
C LYS A 257 -22.75 5.62 -3.94
N ASP A 258 -22.23 5.20 -5.08
CA ASP A 258 -22.90 4.30 -6.01
C ASP A 258 -23.18 2.95 -5.37
N MET A 259 -22.28 2.38 -4.56
CA MET A 259 -22.55 1.14 -3.83
C MET A 259 -23.71 1.28 -2.85
N THR A 260 -23.76 2.39 -2.11
CA THR A 260 -24.84 2.67 -1.17
C THR A 260 -26.17 2.90 -1.92
N ASN A 261 -26.12 3.65 -3.01
CA ASN A 261 -27.28 3.90 -3.87
C ASN A 261 -27.77 2.61 -4.54
N SER A 262 -26.87 1.73 -4.97
CA SER A 262 -27.19 0.45 -5.57
C SER A 262 -28.04 -0.39 -4.63
N LYS A 263 -27.59 -0.59 -3.38
CA LYS A 263 -28.34 -1.34 -2.36
C LYS A 263 -29.71 -0.73 -2.10
N ARG A 264 -29.81 0.61 -2.06
CA ARG A 264 -31.09 1.32 -1.87
C ARG A 264 -32.03 1.14 -3.06
N ILE A 265 -31.50 1.17 -4.28
CA ILE A 265 -32.29 0.99 -5.50
C ILE A 265 -32.76 -0.46 -5.62
N ASP A 266 -31.85 -1.42 -5.44
CA ASP A 266 -32.19 -2.85 -5.46
C ASP A 266 -33.25 -3.16 -4.40
N GLY A 267 -33.07 -2.72 -3.16
CA GLY A 267 -34.08 -2.91 -2.10
C GLY A 267 -35.45 -2.32 -2.45
N HIS A 268 -35.50 -1.20 -3.19
CA HIS A 268 -36.77 -0.65 -3.65
C HIS A 268 -37.40 -1.48 -4.77
N VAL A 269 -36.62 -1.88 -5.78
CA VAL A 269 -37.11 -2.71 -6.90
C VAL A 269 -37.61 -4.06 -6.37
N GLN A 270 -36.84 -4.68 -5.48
CA GLN A 270 -37.17 -5.94 -4.82
C GLN A 270 -38.44 -5.84 -3.96
N SER A 271 -38.73 -4.67 -3.36
CA SER A 271 -39.97 -4.44 -2.60
C SER A 271 -41.22 -4.38 -3.48
N GLN A 272 -41.09 -3.92 -4.73
CA GLN A 272 -42.20 -3.90 -5.69
C GLN A 272 -42.42 -5.29 -6.29
N ARG A 273 -41.33 -5.96 -6.64
CA ARG A 273 -41.36 -7.28 -7.24
C ARG A 273 -40.11 -8.07 -6.84
N THR A 274 -40.32 -9.12 -6.07
CA THR A 274 -39.25 -10.00 -5.63
C THR A 274 -38.64 -10.72 -6.83
N SER A 275 -37.32 -10.61 -6.96
CA SER A 275 -36.51 -11.20 -8.03
C SER A 275 -35.29 -11.86 -7.41
N VAL A 276 -34.78 -12.91 -8.04
CA VAL A 276 -33.55 -13.61 -7.61
C VAL A 276 -32.29 -12.82 -8.02
N VAL A 277 -32.43 -11.79 -8.86
CA VAL A 277 -31.31 -11.00 -9.39
C VAL A 277 -31.06 -9.80 -8.49
N HIS A 278 -29.84 -9.70 -7.97
CA HIS A 278 -29.36 -8.55 -7.20
C HIS A 278 -28.21 -7.88 -7.97
N PRO A 279 -28.49 -6.83 -8.76
CA PRO A 279 -27.46 -6.18 -9.54
C PRO A 279 -26.78 -5.03 -8.78
N THR A 280 -25.47 -4.94 -8.96
CA THR A 280 -24.69 -3.75 -8.55
C THR A 280 -24.82 -2.66 -9.61
N ILE A 281 -25.54 -1.59 -9.28
CA ILE A 281 -25.85 -0.47 -10.16
C ILE A 281 -24.81 0.65 -9.96
N ILE A 282 -24.07 0.95 -11.03
CA ILE A 282 -22.97 1.93 -11.03
C ILE A 282 -23.13 3.00 -12.10
N LEU A 283 -22.53 4.18 -11.91
CA LEU A 283 -22.51 5.24 -12.91
C LEU A 283 -21.31 5.10 -13.84
N GLN A 284 -21.55 4.79 -15.12
CA GLN A 284 -20.50 4.54 -16.12
C GLN A 284 -19.40 5.64 -16.20
N HIS A 285 -19.73 6.92 -16.00
CA HIS A 285 -18.78 8.02 -16.14
C HIS A 285 -17.79 8.18 -14.99
N PHE A 286 -18.09 7.61 -13.81
CA PHE A 286 -17.26 7.76 -12.61
C PHE A 286 -16.51 6.48 -12.25
N TRP A 287 -16.63 5.46 -13.07
CA TRP A 287 -15.91 4.21 -12.92
C TRP A 287 -14.83 4.13 -13.98
N PRO A 288 -13.69 3.45 -13.70
CA PRO A 288 -12.68 3.18 -14.72
C PRO A 288 -13.31 2.41 -15.89
N SER A 289 -12.67 2.44 -17.05
CA SER A 289 -13.17 1.74 -18.24
C SER A 289 -13.29 0.24 -17.98
N LEU A 290 -14.51 -0.20 -17.65
CA LEU A 290 -14.84 -1.62 -17.54
C LEU A 290 -14.92 -2.20 -18.95
N GLU A 291 -14.38 -3.40 -19.13
CA GLU A 291 -14.47 -4.10 -20.41
C GLU A 291 -15.95 -4.27 -20.80
N THR A 292 -16.30 -3.94 -22.04
CA THR A 292 -17.68 -4.12 -22.50
C THR A 292 -17.78 -5.45 -23.21
N SER A 293 -18.68 -6.31 -22.74
CA SER A 293 -18.94 -7.60 -23.36
C SER A 293 -20.28 -7.54 -24.09
N ASN A 294 -20.30 -7.91 -25.38
CA ASN A 294 -21.55 -8.08 -26.15
C ASN A 294 -22.25 -9.41 -25.86
N ILE A 295 -22.07 -9.95 -24.66
CA ILE A 295 -22.64 -11.23 -24.24
C ILE A 295 -24.12 -10.99 -23.93
N VAL A 296 -24.99 -11.70 -24.64
CA VAL A 296 -26.42 -11.79 -24.32
C VAL A 296 -26.62 -13.06 -23.53
N MET A 297 -27.08 -12.93 -22.28
CA MET A 297 -27.41 -14.08 -21.45
C MET A 297 -28.59 -14.87 -22.06
N PRO A 298 -28.56 -16.20 -22.09
CA PRO A 298 -29.63 -17.00 -22.71
C PRO A 298 -30.86 -17.17 -21.79
N GLY A 299 -31.95 -17.64 -22.40
CA GLY A 299 -33.08 -18.31 -21.75
C GLY A 299 -33.67 -17.60 -20.53
N GLN A 300 -33.56 -18.22 -19.36
CA GLN A 300 -34.11 -17.73 -18.10
C GLN A 300 -33.35 -16.52 -17.57
N PHE A 301 -32.02 -16.48 -17.76
CA PHE A 301 -31.20 -15.36 -17.30
C PHE A 301 -31.58 -14.07 -18.03
N GLN A 302 -31.84 -14.14 -19.34
CA GLN A 302 -32.31 -12.99 -20.11
C GLN A 302 -33.64 -12.45 -19.57
N LYS A 303 -34.60 -13.33 -19.32
CA LYS A 303 -35.93 -12.96 -18.81
C LYS A 303 -35.84 -12.29 -17.45
N LEU A 304 -35.00 -12.80 -16.56
CA LEU A 304 -34.78 -12.23 -15.24
C LEU A 304 -34.14 -10.83 -15.34
N GLN A 305 -33.13 -10.65 -16.19
CA GLN A 305 -32.53 -9.34 -16.45
C GLN A 305 -33.53 -8.33 -17.04
N GLU A 306 -34.35 -8.75 -18.00
CA GLU A 306 -35.38 -7.91 -18.62
C GLU A 306 -36.48 -7.52 -17.62
N GLN A 307 -36.91 -8.46 -16.76
CA GLN A 307 -37.89 -8.19 -15.71
C GLN A 307 -37.36 -7.15 -14.72
N TYR A 308 -36.13 -7.33 -14.22
CA TYR A 308 -35.52 -6.34 -13.33
C TYR A 308 -35.38 -4.97 -14.00
N ALA A 309 -34.97 -4.94 -15.27
CA ALA A 309 -34.82 -3.69 -16.03
C ALA A 309 -36.14 -2.93 -16.24
N GLN A 310 -37.27 -3.65 -16.39
CA GLN A 310 -38.59 -3.04 -16.50
C GLN A 310 -38.98 -2.32 -15.19
N GLU A 311 -38.84 -3.00 -14.06
CA GLU A 311 -39.17 -2.42 -12.75
C GLU A 311 -38.23 -1.25 -12.40
N PHE A 312 -36.94 -1.36 -12.75
CA PHE A 312 -36.00 -0.26 -12.61
C PHE A 312 -36.41 0.96 -13.44
N ALA A 313 -36.86 0.77 -14.68
CA ALA A 313 -37.28 1.87 -15.56
C ALA A 313 -38.53 2.60 -15.02
N VAL A 314 -39.41 1.90 -14.29
CA VAL A 314 -40.54 2.53 -13.59
C VAL A 314 -40.04 3.42 -12.45
N PHE A 315 -39.05 2.97 -11.68
CA PHE A 315 -38.48 3.75 -10.58
C PHE A 315 -37.58 4.91 -11.04
N LYS A 316 -36.85 4.72 -12.15
CA LYS A 316 -35.88 5.67 -12.72
C LYS A 316 -36.08 5.82 -14.24
N PRO A 317 -37.10 6.57 -14.68
CA PRO A 317 -37.44 6.69 -16.10
C PRO A 317 -36.42 7.47 -16.92
N ASP A 318 -35.54 8.24 -16.27
CA ASP A 318 -34.46 9.02 -16.87
C ASP A 318 -33.21 8.18 -17.18
N LYS A 319 -33.18 6.90 -16.76
CA LYS A 319 -32.00 6.05 -16.85
C LYS A 319 -32.31 4.72 -17.52
N LYS A 320 -31.29 4.14 -18.16
CA LYS A 320 -31.36 2.82 -18.79
C LYS A 320 -30.25 1.94 -18.23
N LEU A 321 -30.57 0.67 -17.93
CA LEU A 321 -29.57 -0.31 -17.52
C LEU A 321 -28.82 -0.88 -18.72
N CYS A 322 -27.49 -0.96 -18.58
CA CYS A 322 -26.60 -1.67 -19.48
C CYS A 322 -25.92 -2.77 -18.66
N TRP A 323 -26.20 -4.03 -19.00
CA TRP A 323 -25.70 -5.18 -18.26
C TRP A 323 -24.23 -5.45 -18.61
N LEU A 324 -23.43 -5.81 -17.61
CA LEU A 324 -22.05 -6.28 -17.75
C LEU A 324 -21.95 -7.71 -17.18
N PRO A 325 -22.41 -8.74 -17.91
CA PRO A 325 -22.54 -10.08 -17.35
C PRO A 325 -21.22 -10.72 -16.93
N HIS A 326 -20.09 -10.36 -17.55
CA HIS A 326 -18.80 -10.97 -17.24
C HIS A 326 -18.23 -10.60 -15.85
N LEU A 327 -18.80 -9.58 -15.17
CA LEU A 327 -18.37 -9.13 -13.84
C LEU A 327 -19.24 -9.69 -12.71
N GLY A 328 -20.32 -10.40 -13.03
CA GLY A 328 -21.22 -10.96 -12.02
C GLY A 328 -20.77 -12.32 -11.52
N THR A 329 -21.54 -12.85 -10.58
CA THR A 329 -21.48 -14.23 -10.09
C THR A 329 -22.89 -14.82 -10.15
N VAL A 330 -23.03 -16.09 -10.49
CA VAL A 330 -24.30 -16.82 -10.44
C VAL A 330 -24.13 -18.00 -9.51
N HIS A 331 -25.16 -18.26 -8.71
CA HIS A 331 -25.24 -19.39 -7.79
C HIS A 331 -26.30 -20.40 -8.29
N PRO A 332 -26.04 -21.17 -9.37
CA PRO A 332 -26.96 -22.20 -9.83
C PRO A 332 -26.94 -23.44 -8.92
N GLU A 333 -28.14 -23.93 -8.60
CA GLU A 333 -28.35 -25.30 -8.13
C GLU A 333 -28.46 -26.23 -9.35
N LEU A 334 -27.50 -27.13 -9.52
CA LEU A 334 -27.45 -28.11 -10.62
C LEU A 334 -27.99 -29.46 -10.16
N GLN A 335 -29.14 -29.86 -10.70
CA GLN A 335 -29.68 -31.20 -10.52
C GLN A 335 -29.16 -32.13 -11.63
N LEU A 336 -28.19 -32.97 -11.28
CA LEU A 336 -27.69 -34.07 -12.11
C LEU A 336 -28.44 -35.36 -11.78
N GLU A 337 -28.25 -36.40 -12.60
CA GLU A 337 -28.97 -37.68 -12.41
C GLU A 337 -28.62 -38.39 -11.09
N ASP A 338 -27.40 -38.19 -10.58
CA ASP A 338 -26.88 -38.84 -9.37
C ASP A 338 -26.80 -37.92 -8.14
N ARG A 339 -26.81 -36.59 -8.31
CA ARG A 339 -26.62 -35.61 -7.22
C ARG A 339 -27.15 -34.21 -7.55
N ALA A 340 -27.43 -33.43 -6.52
CA ALA A 340 -27.60 -31.98 -6.59
C ALA A 340 -26.30 -31.29 -6.13
N ILE A 341 -25.86 -30.26 -6.85
CA ILE A 341 -24.65 -29.50 -6.53
C ILE A 341 -24.95 -28.01 -6.63
N ASP A 342 -24.62 -27.28 -5.57
CA ASP A 342 -24.58 -25.81 -5.58
C ASP A 342 -23.16 -25.38 -5.95
N ILE A 343 -23.04 -24.53 -6.97
CA ILE A 343 -21.74 -24.06 -7.47
C ILE A 343 -21.82 -22.56 -7.69
N ASP A 344 -20.75 -21.85 -7.34
CA ASP A 344 -20.58 -20.44 -7.68
C ASP A 344 -19.81 -20.35 -8.98
N VAL A 345 -20.44 -19.83 -10.03
CA VAL A 345 -19.83 -19.75 -11.36
C VAL A 345 -19.97 -18.35 -11.97
N PRO A 346 -19.00 -17.93 -12.81
CA PRO A 346 -19.16 -16.75 -13.65
C PRO A 346 -20.40 -16.88 -14.56
N PRO A 347 -21.10 -15.78 -14.87
CA PRO A 347 -22.29 -15.80 -15.72
C PRO A 347 -22.05 -16.40 -17.12
N LEU A 348 -20.84 -16.32 -17.65
CA LEU A 348 -20.50 -16.96 -18.92
C LEU A 348 -20.59 -18.50 -18.82
N GLU A 349 -20.11 -19.09 -17.73
CA GLU A 349 -20.19 -20.54 -17.49
C GLU A 349 -21.65 -20.95 -17.23
N ALA A 350 -22.40 -20.15 -16.46
CA ALA A 350 -23.84 -20.36 -16.26
C ALA A 350 -24.62 -20.35 -17.59
N ALA A 351 -24.28 -19.43 -18.50
CA ALA A 351 -24.88 -19.37 -19.83
C ALA A 351 -24.59 -20.64 -20.64
N PHE A 352 -23.36 -21.17 -20.60
CA PHE A 352 -23.04 -22.44 -21.24
C PHE A 352 -23.87 -23.59 -20.64
N ILE A 353 -23.95 -23.68 -19.31
CA ILE A 353 -24.73 -24.72 -18.63
C ILE A 353 -26.19 -24.71 -19.09
N GLU A 354 -26.82 -23.53 -19.20
CA GLU A 354 -28.19 -23.41 -19.68
C GLU A 354 -28.36 -23.84 -21.15
N LEU A 355 -27.42 -23.48 -22.02
CA LEU A 355 -27.43 -23.90 -23.42
C LEU A 355 -27.31 -25.42 -23.58
N PHE A 356 -26.53 -26.08 -22.73
CA PHE A 356 -26.46 -27.55 -22.71
C PHE A 356 -27.75 -28.19 -22.17
N SER A 357 -28.36 -27.60 -21.13
CA SER A 357 -29.63 -28.07 -20.58
C SER A 357 -30.76 -28.01 -21.62
N SER A 358 -30.85 -26.91 -22.38
CA SER A 358 -31.86 -26.74 -23.43
C SER A 358 -31.67 -27.68 -24.63
N LYS A 359 -30.43 -27.92 -25.07
CA LYS A 359 -30.13 -28.90 -26.13
C LYS A 359 -30.48 -30.34 -25.74
N HIS A 360 -30.22 -30.72 -24.50
CA HIS A 360 -30.55 -32.06 -24.01
C HIS A 360 -32.07 -32.30 -23.92
N LYS A 361 -32.85 -31.27 -23.55
CA LYS A 361 -34.32 -31.30 -23.68
C LYS A 361 -34.77 -31.48 -25.12
N SER A 362 -34.19 -30.71 -26.05
CA SER A 362 -34.50 -30.82 -27.48
C SER A 362 -34.18 -32.21 -28.05
N LEU A 363 -33.08 -32.86 -27.63
CA LEU A 363 -32.73 -34.21 -28.07
C LEU A 363 -33.67 -35.30 -27.51
N ARG A 364 -34.17 -35.15 -26.27
CA ARG A 364 -35.18 -36.07 -25.71
C ARG A 364 -36.53 -35.93 -26.42
N ASP A 365 -36.91 -34.71 -26.81
CA ASP A 365 -38.17 -34.46 -27.52
C ASP A 365 -38.14 -34.96 -28.99
N HIS A 366 -36.94 -35.12 -29.58
CA HIS A 366 -36.78 -35.67 -30.94
C HIS A 366 -36.70 -37.21 -31.02
N HIS A 367 -36.77 -37.92 -29.88
CA HIS A 367 -36.85 -39.39 -29.88
C HIS A 367 -38.29 -39.95 -30.01
N TYR A 368 -39.28 -39.08 -30.26
CA TYR A 368 -40.67 -39.45 -30.59
C TYR A 368 -41.12 -38.93 -31.96
N LEU A 369 -40.22 -38.94 -32.96
CA LEU A 369 -40.63 -38.83 -34.36
C LEU A 369 -40.23 -40.11 -35.09
N ASP A 370 -41.28 -40.84 -35.45
CA ASP A 370 -41.30 -42.12 -36.14
C ASP A 370 -40.26 -42.24 -37.26
N TRP A 371 -39.49 -43.31 -37.23
CA TRP A 371 -38.84 -43.86 -38.41
C TRP A 371 -39.64 -45.10 -38.84
N THR A 372 -40.45 -44.94 -39.89
CA THR A 372 -40.75 -46.03 -40.84
C THR A 372 -39.54 -46.34 -41.69
#